data_AF-A0A290DVN3-F1
#
_entry.id   AF-A0A290DVN3-F1
#
_cell.length_a   1.000
_cell.length_b   1.000
_cell.length_c   1.000
_cell.angle_alpha   90.00
_cell.angle_beta   90.00
_cell.angle_gamma   90.00
#
_symmetry.space_group_name_H-M   'P 1'
#
loop_
_entity.id
_entity.type
_entity.pdbx_description
1 polymer ?
#
loop_
_entity_poly.entity_id
_entity_poly.type
_entity_poly.pdbx_seq_one_letter_code
_entity_poly.pdbx_strand_id
1 'polypeptide(L)' 'DFLCRHMFMCYFTNGTERVRFVDRSIYNREELVRFDSDVGEFRAVTELGRRIAEDWNSQKDIVERK' A
#
# COMPACT_ATOMS: atom_id res chain seq x y z
N ASP A 1 -10.89 11.70 18.58
CA ASP A 1 -11.20 11.45 17.16
C ASP A 1 -10.09 10.67 16.51
N PHE A 2 -10.44 9.56 15.86
CA PHE A 2 -9.51 8.73 15.11
C PHE A 2 -9.79 8.91 13.61
N LEU A 3 -8.75 9.13 12.81
CA LEU A 3 -8.87 9.31 11.36
C LEU A 3 -8.08 8.22 10.65
N CYS A 4 -8.78 7.36 9.92
CA CYS A 4 -8.17 6.43 8.98
C CYS A 4 -8.34 6.96 7.55
N ARG A 5 -7.29 6.90 6.74
CA ARG A 5 -7.29 7.26 5.33
C ARG A 5 -6.58 6.18 4.54
N HIS A 6 -7.25 5.68 3.51
CA HIS A 6 -6.63 4.90 2.45
C HIS A 6 -6.39 5.83 1.27
N MET A 7 -5.17 5.85 0.76
CA MET A 7 -4.81 6.61 -0.42
C MET A 7 -4.38 5.62 -1.50
N PHE A 8 -4.92 5.76 -2.70
CA PHE A 8 -4.51 5.03 -3.89
C PHE A 8 -3.94 6.02 -4.91
N MET A 9 -2.67 5.88 -5.27
CA MET A 9 -1.94 6.80 -6.14
C MET A 9 -1.37 6.07 -7.34
N CYS A 10 -1.43 6.71 -8.50
CA CYS A 10 -0.79 6.26 -9.73
C CYS A 10 0.22 7.31 -10.20
N TYR A 11 1.45 6.87 -10.46
CA TYR A 11 2.53 7.71 -10.97
C TYR A 11 2.84 7.30 -12.40
N PHE A 12 2.77 8.26 -13.32
CA PHE A 12 2.93 8.07 -14.75
C PHE A 12 4.25 8.71 -15.20
N THR A 13 5.10 7.94 -15.89
CA THR A 13 6.35 8.44 -16.48
C THR A 13 6.34 8.16 -17.98
N ASN A 14 6.67 9.19 -18.76
CA ASN A 14 6.61 9.17 -20.23
C ASN A 14 5.27 8.65 -20.77
N GLY A 15 4.18 9.34 -20.42
CA GLY A 15 2.82 8.86 -20.71
C GLY A 15 2.50 7.64 -19.86
N THR A 16 2.14 6.52 -20.49
CA THR A 16 1.83 5.25 -19.81
C THR A 16 2.91 4.19 -19.99
N GLU A 17 4.11 4.57 -20.45
CA GLU A 17 5.22 3.62 -20.64
C GLU A 17 5.64 2.98 -19.31
N ARG A 18 5.72 3.78 -18.24
CA ARG A 18 5.90 3.28 -16.88
C ARG A 18 4.82 3.83 -15.96
N VAL A 19 4.05 2.93 -15.37
CA VAL A 19 3.02 3.23 -14.37
C VAL A 19 3.42 2.56 -13.06
N ARG A 20 3.44 3.33 -11.97
CA ARG A 20 3.64 2.82 -10.61
C ARG A 20 2.39 3.07 -9.79
N PHE A 21 1.85 2.01 -9.21
CA PHE A 21 0.72 2.06 -8.30
C PHE A 21 1.20 1.98 -6.85
N VAL A 22 0.67 2.85 -5.99
CA VAL A 22 0.97 2.86 -4.55
C VAL A 22 -0.34 2.93 -3.79
N ASP A 23 -0.52 2.04 -2.82
CA ASP A 23 -1.62 2.04 -1.86
C ASP A 23 -1.06 2.29 -0.46
N ARG A 24 -1.52 3.36 0.20
CA ARG A 24 -1.05 3.78 1.52
C ARG A 24 -2.20 3.77 2.50
N SER A 25 -2.00 3.10 3.63
CA SER A 25 -2.94 3.06 4.74
C SER A 25 -2.42 3.91 5.90
N ILE A 26 -3.15 4.98 6.22
CA ILE A 26 -2.71 6.05 7.10
C ILE A 26 -3.70 6.19 8.24
N TYR A 27 -3.19 6.13 9.48
CA TYR A 27 -3.95 6.30 10.69
C TYR A 27 -3.41 7.49 11.48
N ASN A 28 -4.26 8.47 11.80
CA ASN A 28 -3.88 9.68 12.53
C ASN A 28 -2.63 10.40 11.96
N ARG A 29 -2.55 10.48 10.63
CA ARG A 29 -1.43 11.05 9.85
C ARG A 29 -0.15 10.20 9.82
N GLU A 30 -0.12 9.06 10.50
CA GLU A 30 0.96 8.09 10.45
C GLU A 30 0.63 7.00 9.42
N GLU A 31 1.54 6.74 8.50
CA GLU A 31 1.38 5.64 7.55
C GLU A 31 1.75 4.33 8.22
N LEU A 32 0.85 3.36 8.20
CA LEU A 32 1.07 2.06 8.84
C LEU A 32 1.59 1.02 7.84
N VAL A 33 0.98 0.97 6.65
CA VAL A 33 1.25 -0.06 5.64
C VAL A 33 1.21 0.56 4.24
N ARG A 34 2.09 0.08 3.37
CA ARG A 34 2.17 0.48 1.96
C ARG A 34 2.27 -0.72 1.04
N PHE A 35 1.47 -0.76 -0.03
CA PHE A 35 1.79 -1.55 -1.22
C PHE A 35 2.42 -0.64 -2.27
N ASP A 36 3.39 -1.19 -2.97
CA ASP A 36 4.09 -0.53 -4.07
C ASP A 36 4.20 -1.54 -5.21
N SER A 37 3.68 -1.22 -6.39
CA SER A 37 3.69 -2.13 -7.54
C SER A 37 5.10 -2.51 -7.97
N ASP A 38 6.10 -1.66 -7.70
CA ASP A 38 7.50 -1.97 -7.99
C ASP A 38 8.08 -3.02 -7.01
N VAL A 39 7.42 -3.25 -5.86
CA VAL A 39 7.81 -4.23 -4.83
C VAL A 39 6.93 -5.48 -4.87
N GLY A 40 5.63 -5.33 -5.13
CA GLY A 40 4.69 -6.45 -5.31
C GLY A 40 4.11 -7.04 -4.03
N GLU A 41 4.31 -6.40 -2.87
CA GLU A 41 3.74 -6.83 -1.59
C GLU A 41 3.46 -5.63 -0.69
N PHE A 42 2.59 -5.81 0.31
CA PHE A 42 2.41 -4.83 1.38
C PHE A 42 3.58 -4.88 2.34
N ARG A 43 4.17 -3.72 2.65
CA ARG A 43 5.18 -3.57 3.69
C ARG A 43 4.70 -2.64 4.78
N ALA A 44 4.98 -3.07 6.01
CA ALA A 44 4.78 -2.25 7.18
C ALA A 44 5.77 -1.07 7.16
N VAL A 45 5.23 0.13 7.39
CA VAL A 45 6.01 1.35 7.58
C VAL A 45 6.30 1.56 9.07
N THR A 46 5.44 1.01 9.93
CA THR A 46 5.56 1.07 11.40
C THR A 46 5.36 -0.31 12.01
N GLU A 47 5.76 -0.47 13.27
CA GLU A 47 5.60 -1.74 14.00
C GLU A 47 4.12 -2.19 14.07
N LEU A 48 3.20 -1.26 14.27
CA LEU A 48 1.76 -1.54 14.28
C LEU A 48 1.27 -2.08 12.92
N GLY A 49 1.89 -1.63 11.83
CA GLY A 49 1.59 -2.09 10.48
C GLY A 49 2.03 -3.52 10.17
N ARG A 50 2.93 -4.13 10.98
CA ARG A 50 3.50 -5.47 10.68
C ARG A 50 2.41 -6.52 10.50
N ARG A 51 1.52 -6.64 11.50
CA ARG A 51 0.43 -7.62 11.47
C ARG A 51 -0.56 -7.35 10.33
N ILE A 52 -0.83 -6.08 10.05
CA ILE A 52 -1.72 -5.68 8.96
C ILE A 52 -1.12 -6.08 7.60
N ALA A 53 0.19 -5.85 7.41
CA ALA A 53 0.89 -6.22 6.18
C ALA A 53 0.90 -7.75 5.98
N GLU A 54 1.15 -8.52 7.05
CA GLU A 54 1.08 -10.00 7.03
C GLU A 54 -0.33 -10.50 6.65
N ASP A 55 -1.38 -9.98 7.30
CA ASP A 55 -2.78 -10.33 7.05
C ASP A 55 -3.23 -9.95 5.62
N TRP A 56 -2.68 -8.88 5.05
CA TRP A 56 -2.99 -8.47 3.67
C TRP A 56 -2.21 -9.28 2.64
N ASN A 57 -0.94 -9.57 2.91
CA ASN A 57 -0.13 -10.43 2.04
C ASN A 57 -0.60 -11.88 2.02
N SER A 58 -1.31 -12.35 3.05
CA SER A 58 -1.90 -13.70 3.03
C SER A 58 -3.05 -13.84 2.02
N GLN A 59 -3.66 -12.72 1.57
CA GLN A 59 -4.74 -12.70 0.59
C GLN A 59 -4.19 -12.61 -0.84
N LYS A 60 -3.55 -13.69 -1.30
CA LYS A 60 -2.80 -13.75 -2.58
C LYS A 60 -3.58 -13.20 -3.78
N ASP A 61 -4.82 -13.64 -3.95
CA ASP A 61 -5.68 -13.22 -5.07
C ASP A 61 -5.90 -11.70 -5.13
N ILE A 62 -5.86 -11.01 -3.99
CA ILE A 62 -6.01 -9.55 -3.93
C ILE A 62 -4.69 -8.86 -4.23
N VAL A 63 -3.57 -9.37 -3.70
CA VAL A 63 -2.24 -8.80 -3.91
C VAL A 63 -1.81 -8.93 -5.37
N GLU A 64 -2.06 -10.08 -6.00
CA GLU A 64 -1.75 -10.32 -7.41
C GLU A 64 -2.56 -9.44 -8.37
N ARG A 65 -3.70 -8.90 -7.91
CA ARG A 65 -4.57 -8.01 -8.69
C ARG A 65 -4.27 -6.53 -8.52
N LYS A 66 -3.31 -6.16 -7.67
CA LYS A 66 -2.87 -4.77 -7.46
C LYS A 66 -1.73 -4.40 -8.37
#